data_AF-A0A6H2H2E6-F1
#
_entry.id   AF-A0A6H2H2E6-F1
#
_cell.length_a   1.000
_cell.length_b   1.000
_cell.length_c   1.000
_cell.angle_alpha   90.00
_cell.angle_beta   90.00
_cell.angle_gamma   90.00
#
_symmetry.space_group_name_H-M   'P 1'
#
loop_
_entity.id
_entity.type
_entity.pdbx_description
1 polymer ?
#
loop_
_entity_poly.entity_id
_entity_poly.type
_entity_poly.pdbx_seq_one_letter_code
_entity_poly.pdbx_strand_id
1 'polypeptide(L)'
;MDSNAASPEAIASGVETLIRELAAGGRLLPGQLLVFGVSTSEVLGRRIGTSGSAEAARAIFAGMEKARADLGFVPAFQCCEHLNRALVVERSAAEQLGLEPVNAVPVPGAGGSMAAHAYRRLADACLVESVQAQAAIDIGETLIGMHLKRVAVPVRPSVRTIGEARVTMAYARPKLIGGPRAVYELPALTGPETGSCD
;
A
#
# COMPACT_ATOMS: atom_id res chain seq x y z
N MET A 1 -20.30 27.90 6.87
CA MET A 1 -20.50 26.48 7.22
C MET A 1 -19.54 25.68 6.35
N ASP A 2 -18.31 25.63 6.85
CA ASP A 2 -17.22 24.66 6.71
C ASP A 2 -17.11 23.85 5.41
N SER A 3 -16.35 24.38 4.44
CA SER A 3 -15.64 23.54 3.48
C SER A 3 -14.35 23.03 4.12
N ASN A 4 -14.46 22.03 5.01
CA ASN A 4 -13.31 21.34 5.59
C ASN A 4 -12.73 20.29 4.60
N ALA A 5 -12.59 20.68 3.33
CA ALA A 5 -11.91 19.84 2.36
C ALA A 5 -10.40 19.92 2.66
N ALA A 6 -9.77 18.78 2.96
CA ALA A 6 -8.33 18.73 3.20
C ALA A 6 -7.59 19.23 1.95
N SER A 7 -6.59 20.10 2.15
CA SER A 7 -5.79 20.61 1.03
C SER A 7 -4.98 19.49 0.36
N PRO A 8 -4.64 19.61 -0.94
CA PRO A 8 -3.79 18.66 -1.64
C PRO A 8 -2.46 18.37 -0.91
N GLU A 9 -1.85 19.40 -0.30
CA GLU A 9 -0.61 19.27 0.46
C GLU A 9 -0.81 18.42 1.73
N ALA A 10 -1.93 18.62 2.44
CA ALA A 10 -2.27 17.83 3.61
C ALA A 10 -2.52 16.36 3.25
N ILE A 11 -3.18 16.10 2.12
CA ILE A 11 -3.38 14.74 1.60
C ILE A 11 -2.04 14.09 1.27
N ALA A 12 -1.18 14.76 0.51
CA ALA A 12 0.14 14.24 0.14
C ALA A 12 1.01 13.97 1.36
N SER A 13 1.08 14.90 2.31
CA SER A 13 1.85 14.75 3.55
C SER A 13 1.30 13.63 4.45
N GLY A 14 -0.02 13.46 4.49
CA GLY A 14 -0.65 12.37 5.22
C GLY A 14 -0.27 11.01 4.63
N VAL A 15 -0.36 10.85 3.31
CA VAL A 15 0.04 9.63 2.61
C VAL A 15 1.52 9.31 2.81
N GLU A 16 2.39 10.32 2.69
CA GLU A 16 3.83 10.14 2.97
C GLU A 16 4.08 9.63 4.39
N THR A 17 3.40 10.22 5.38
CA THR A 17 3.51 9.80 6.80
C THR A 17 3.12 8.33 6.98
N LEU A 18 1.99 7.90 6.41
CA LEU A 18 1.51 6.52 6.49
C LEU A 18 2.54 5.51 5.97
N ILE A 19 3.15 5.81 4.83
CA ILE A 19 4.15 4.93 4.20
C ILE A 19 5.43 4.87 5.04
N ARG A 20 5.91 6.02 5.53
CA ARG A 20 7.10 6.09 6.38
C ARG A 20 6.90 5.37 7.71
N GLU A 21 5.69 5.38 8.28
CA GLU A 21 5.37 4.59 9.48
C GLU A 21 5.45 3.08 9.25
N LEU A 22 5.00 2.60 8.09
CA LEU A 22 5.17 1.19 7.72
C LEU A 22 6.65 0.83 7.59
N ALA A 23 7.44 1.67 6.92
CA ALA A 23 8.88 1.44 6.75
C ALA A 23 9.65 1.47 8.08
N ALA A 24 9.40 2.47 8.93
CA ALA A 24 10.07 2.62 10.23
C ALA A 24 9.83 1.42 11.17
N GLY A 25 8.68 0.76 11.04
CA GLY A 25 8.39 -0.48 11.77
C GLY A 25 9.08 -1.73 11.23
N GLY A 26 9.92 -1.63 10.20
CA GLY A 26 10.52 -2.76 9.49
C GLY A 26 9.50 -3.57 8.67
N ARG A 27 8.35 -2.97 8.34
CA ARG A 27 7.19 -3.66 7.74
C ARG A 27 7.08 -3.45 6.23
N LEU A 28 7.97 -2.64 5.67
CA LEU A 28 8.11 -2.38 4.24
C LEU A 28 9.59 -2.16 3.94
N LEU A 29 10.14 -2.97 3.03
CA LEU A 29 11.54 -2.91 2.60
C LEU A 29 11.64 -2.53 1.11
N PRO A 30 12.81 -2.05 0.65
CA PRO A 30 13.05 -1.82 -0.78
C PRO A 30 12.73 -3.05 -1.63
N GLY A 31 12.13 -2.83 -2.79
CA GLY A 31 11.70 -3.87 -3.73
C GLY A 31 10.45 -4.65 -3.33
N GLN A 32 9.86 -4.39 -2.15
CA GLN A 32 8.60 -5.04 -1.75
C GLN A 32 7.38 -4.31 -2.34
N LEU A 33 6.30 -5.07 -2.55
CA LEU A 33 5.03 -4.52 -3.01
C LEU A 33 4.30 -3.81 -1.87
N LEU A 34 3.86 -2.58 -2.17
CA LEU A 34 2.90 -1.84 -1.37
C LEU A 34 1.63 -1.59 -2.20
N VAL A 35 0.52 -2.18 -1.76
CA VAL A 35 -0.78 -2.04 -2.43
C VAL A 35 -1.54 -0.84 -1.89
N PHE A 36 -2.12 -0.05 -2.78
CA PHE A 36 -3.01 1.05 -2.47
C PHE A 36 -4.43 0.75 -2.96
N GLY A 37 -5.37 0.66 -2.03
CA GLY A 37 -6.79 0.77 -2.30
C GLY A 37 -7.26 2.19 -1.97
N VAL A 38 -7.90 2.88 -2.91
CA VAL A 38 -8.23 4.30 -2.73
C VAL A 38 -9.60 4.63 -3.30
N SER A 39 -10.48 5.17 -2.46
CA SER A 39 -11.71 5.82 -2.87
C SER A 39 -11.55 7.33 -2.83
N THR A 40 -11.32 7.97 -3.98
CA THR A 40 -11.16 9.43 -4.06
C THR A 40 -12.43 10.19 -3.70
N SER A 41 -13.61 9.58 -3.87
CA SER A 41 -14.87 10.17 -3.43
C SER A 41 -14.98 10.19 -1.91
N GLU A 42 -14.52 9.15 -1.22
CA GLU A 42 -14.50 9.15 0.26
C GLU A 42 -13.47 10.15 0.79
N VAL A 43 -12.34 10.36 0.10
CA VAL A 43 -11.32 11.35 0.51
C VAL A 43 -11.88 12.76 0.52
N LEU A 44 -12.74 13.08 -0.45
CA LEU A 44 -13.35 14.40 -0.61
C LEU A 44 -14.63 14.59 0.21
N GLY A 45 -15.21 13.52 0.73
CA GLY A 45 -16.54 13.53 1.32
C GLY A 45 -17.69 13.46 0.31
N ARG A 46 -18.92 13.40 0.82
CA ARG A 46 -20.12 13.26 -0.02
C ARG A 46 -20.43 14.59 -0.73
N ARG A 47 -20.43 14.56 -2.08
CA ARG A 47 -20.83 15.63 -3.04
C ARG A 47 -19.74 16.60 -3.49
N ILE A 48 -18.62 16.09 -4.02
CA ILE A 48 -17.69 16.91 -4.81
C ILE A 48 -17.54 16.28 -6.20
N GLY A 49 -17.60 17.11 -7.24
CA GLY A 49 -17.59 16.68 -8.64
C GLY A 49 -16.31 15.96 -9.09
N THR A 50 -16.28 15.54 -10.36
CA THR A 50 -15.20 14.74 -10.96
C THR A 50 -13.83 15.42 -10.93
N SER A 51 -13.77 16.75 -10.96
CA SER A 51 -12.52 17.53 -10.87
C SER A 51 -11.78 17.31 -9.55
N GLY A 52 -12.50 17.32 -8.42
CA GLY A 52 -11.92 17.09 -7.10
C GLY A 52 -11.33 15.69 -6.97
N SER A 53 -11.97 14.68 -7.57
CA SER A 53 -11.47 13.29 -7.52
C SER A 53 -10.12 13.14 -8.22
N ALA A 54 -9.91 13.86 -9.32
CA ALA A 54 -8.62 13.88 -10.01
C ALA A 54 -7.54 14.61 -9.19
N GLU A 55 -7.91 15.63 -8.42
CA GLU A 55 -7.00 16.36 -7.53
C GLU A 55 -6.57 15.53 -6.33
N ALA A 56 -7.52 14.85 -5.66
CA ALA A 56 -7.22 13.91 -4.60
C ALA A 56 -6.29 12.79 -5.08
N ALA A 57 -6.54 12.21 -6.27
CA ALA A 57 -5.66 11.20 -6.86
C ALA A 57 -4.23 11.73 -7.10
N ARG A 58 -4.09 12.97 -7.60
CA ARG A 58 -2.78 13.62 -7.79
C ARG A 58 -2.04 13.80 -6.47
N ALA A 59 -2.73 14.29 -5.45
CA ALA A 59 -2.14 14.52 -4.14
C ALA A 59 -1.66 13.22 -3.47
N ILE A 60 -2.50 12.17 -3.52
CA ILE A 60 -2.15 10.84 -3.01
C ILE A 60 -0.93 10.28 -3.74
N PHE A 61 -0.92 10.35 -5.08
CA PHE A 61 0.20 9.87 -5.88
C PHE A 61 1.49 10.64 -5.56
N ALA A 62 1.42 11.97 -5.41
CA ALA A 62 2.58 12.79 -5.06
C ALA A 62 3.16 12.45 -3.68
N GLY A 63 2.30 12.25 -2.67
CA GLY A 63 2.73 11.79 -1.35
C GLY A 63 3.39 10.41 -1.38
N MET A 64 2.84 9.50 -2.19
CA MET A 64 3.40 8.17 -2.41
C MET A 64 4.79 8.25 -3.07
N GLU A 65 4.94 8.96 -4.19
CA GLU A 65 6.21 9.08 -4.91
C GLU A 65 7.31 9.72 -4.05
N LYS A 66 6.96 10.71 -3.23
CA LYS A 66 7.92 11.32 -2.30
C LYS A 66 8.46 10.31 -1.28
N ALA A 67 7.62 9.42 -0.76
CA ALA A 67 8.08 8.33 0.10
C ALA A 67 8.84 7.25 -0.69
N ARG A 68 8.39 6.94 -1.91
CA ARG A 68 8.99 5.93 -2.79
C ARG A 68 10.43 6.28 -3.17
N ALA A 69 10.71 7.55 -3.42
CA ALA A 69 12.04 8.04 -3.77
C ALA A 69 13.12 7.64 -2.74
N ASP A 70 12.77 7.63 -1.45
CA ASP A 70 13.70 7.26 -0.37
C ASP A 70 13.66 5.75 -0.05
N LEU A 71 12.48 5.13 -0.14
CA LEU A 71 12.23 3.78 0.39
C LEU A 71 12.33 2.67 -0.67
N GLY A 72 12.21 3.00 -1.95
CA GLY A 72 12.42 2.06 -3.06
C GLY A 72 11.42 0.90 -3.13
N PHE A 73 10.20 1.03 -2.60
CA PHE A 73 9.16 0.01 -2.73
C PHE A 73 8.51 0.03 -4.13
N VAL A 74 7.78 -1.04 -4.44
CA VAL A 74 7.02 -1.21 -5.69
C VAL A 74 5.55 -0.88 -5.43
N PRO A 75 5.00 0.23 -5.96
CA PRO A 75 3.59 0.57 -5.79
C PRO A 75 2.69 -0.29 -6.68
N ALA A 76 1.54 -0.69 -6.14
CA ALA A 76 0.46 -1.32 -6.91
C ALA A 76 -0.87 -0.65 -6.56
N PHE A 77 -1.62 -0.16 -7.55
CA PHE A 77 -2.88 0.55 -7.33
C PHE A 77 -4.07 -0.31 -7.74
N GLN A 78 -4.89 -0.70 -6.76
CA GLN A 78 -6.12 -1.44 -6.99
C GLN A 78 -7.13 -0.60 -7.80
N CYS A 79 -7.63 -1.16 -8.89
CA CYS A 79 -8.81 -0.65 -9.58
C CYS A 79 -10.10 -0.95 -8.79
N CYS A 80 -11.19 -0.24 -9.07
CA CYS A 80 -12.49 -0.60 -8.52
C CYS A 80 -13.01 -1.95 -9.09
N GLU A 81 -14.12 -2.42 -8.54
CA GLU A 81 -14.77 -3.69 -8.90
C GLU A 81 -15.16 -3.81 -10.38
N HIS A 82 -15.34 -2.69 -11.10
CA HIS A 82 -15.62 -2.71 -12.54
C HIS A 82 -14.47 -3.28 -13.38
N LEU A 83 -13.24 -3.24 -12.86
CA LEU A 83 -12.07 -3.92 -13.46
C LEU A 83 -11.59 -5.08 -12.57
N ASN A 84 -12.53 -5.70 -11.84
CA ASN A 84 -12.29 -6.88 -11.01
C ASN A 84 -11.15 -6.73 -10.00
N ARG A 85 -10.88 -5.49 -9.55
CA ARG A 85 -9.77 -5.17 -8.62
C ARG A 85 -8.38 -5.50 -9.16
N ALA A 86 -8.23 -5.58 -10.48
CA ALA A 86 -6.93 -5.62 -11.14
C ALA A 86 -6.06 -4.44 -10.68
N LEU A 87 -4.75 -4.59 -10.72
CA LEU A 87 -3.82 -3.60 -10.15
C LEU A 87 -2.98 -2.96 -11.23
N VAL A 88 -2.83 -1.64 -11.15
CA VAL A 88 -1.87 -0.90 -11.96
C VAL A 88 -0.49 -1.01 -11.32
N VAL A 89 0.49 -1.47 -12.10
CA VAL A 89 1.91 -1.59 -11.73
C VAL A 89 2.79 -1.16 -12.91
N GLU A 90 4.08 -0.95 -12.68
CA GLU A 90 5.07 -0.84 -13.77
C GLU A 90 5.30 -2.22 -14.40
N ARG A 91 5.43 -2.30 -15.73
CA ARG A 91 5.62 -3.58 -16.44
C ARG A 91 6.85 -4.35 -15.95
N SER A 92 7.95 -3.66 -15.69
CA SER A 92 9.17 -4.24 -15.14
C SER A 92 8.93 -4.96 -13.81
N ALA A 93 8.09 -4.40 -12.95
CA ALA A 93 7.72 -5.02 -11.69
C ALA A 93 6.82 -6.25 -11.90
N ALA A 94 5.89 -6.21 -12.86
CA ALA A 94 5.07 -7.37 -13.21
C ALA A 94 5.94 -8.55 -13.68
N GLU A 95 6.90 -8.28 -14.57
CA GLU A 95 7.84 -9.29 -15.07
C GLU A 95 8.75 -9.83 -13.97
N GLN A 96 9.35 -8.96 -13.17
CA GLN A 96 10.26 -9.35 -12.08
C GLN A 96 9.57 -10.20 -11.00
N LEU A 97 8.29 -9.94 -10.75
CA LEU A 97 7.50 -10.62 -9.71
C LEU A 97 6.66 -11.78 -10.27
N GLY A 98 6.68 -12.02 -11.58
CA GLY A 98 5.90 -13.07 -12.23
C GLY A 98 4.38 -12.86 -12.09
N LEU A 99 3.91 -11.62 -12.21
CA LEU A 99 2.51 -11.26 -12.10
C LEU A 99 1.80 -11.45 -13.45
N GLU A 100 0.60 -12.02 -13.45
CA GLU A 100 -0.19 -12.27 -14.66
C GLU A 100 -0.76 -10.96 -15.22
N PRO A 101 -0.35 -10.52 -16.42
CA PRO A 101 -0.88 -9.30 -17.02
C PRO A 101 -2.32 -9.50 -17.53
N VAL A 102 -3.14 -8.47 -17.37
CA VAL A 102 -4.50 -8.42 -17.94
C VAL A 102 -4.68 -7.13 -18.75
N ASN A 103 -5.64 -7.12 -19.66
CA ASN A 103 -5.79 -6.00 -20.61
C ASN A 103 -7.06 -5.18 -20.35
N ALA A 104 -6.86 -3.94 -19.94
CA ALA A 104 -7.83 -2.85 -19.96
C ALA A 104 -7.08 -1.51 -19.75
N VAL A 105 -7.74 -0.39 -20.00
CA VAL A 105 -7.22 0.94 -19.64
C VAL A 105 -8.11 1.52 -18.55
N PRO A 106 -7.61 1.71 -17.31
CA PRO A 106 -8.40 2.29 -16.25
C PRO A 106 -8.70 3.76 -16.55
N VAL A 107 -9.96 4.12 -16.44
CA VAL A 107 -10.46 5.49 -16.56
C VAL A 107 -11.26 5.86 -15.31
N PRO A 108 -11.46 7.15 -15.00
CA PRO A 108 -12.20 7.53 -13.80
C PRO A 108 -13.59 6.87 -13.67
N GLY A 109 -14.28 6.64 -14.79
CA GLY A 109 -15.58 5.94 -14.82
C GLY A 109 -15.53 4.41 -14.76
N ALA A 110 -14.36 3.79 -14.95
CA ALA A 110 -14.18 2.33 -14.92
C ALA A 110 -12.73 2.02 -14.51
N GLY A 111 -12.56 1.65 -13.23
CA GLY A 111 -11.26 1.46 -12.58
C GLY A 111 -10.99 2.49 -11.48
N GLY A 112 -11.58 3.69 -11.57
CA GLY A 112 -11.50 4.73 -10.55
C GLY A 112 -10.38 5.74 -10.78
N SER A 113 -10.52 6.94 -10.19
CA SER A 113 -9.64 8.09 -10.45
C SER A 113 -8.19 7.84 -10.04
N MET A 114 -7.95 7.12 -8.94
CA MET A 114 -6.60 6.80 -8.47
C MET A 114 -5.86 5.87 -9.43
N ALA A 115 -6.45 4.73 -9.80
CA ALA A 115 -5.86 3.78 -10.74
C ALA A 115 -5.66 4.42 -12.12
N ALA A 116 -6.64 5.18 -12.61
CA ALA A 116 -6.51 5.92 -13.87
C ALA A 116 -5.40 6.99 -13.83
N HIS A 117 -5.15 7.60 -12.66
CA HIS A 117 -4.05 8.53 -12.49
C HIS A 117 -2.69 7.82 -12.50
N ALA A 118 -2.56 6.75 -11.71
CA ALA A 118 -1.34 5.94 -11.63
C ALA A 118 -0.95 5.36 -13.01
N TYR A 119 -1.92 4.84 -13.77
CA TYR A 119 -1.68 4.25 -15.09
C TYR A 119 -1.08 5.24 -16.10
N ARG A 120 -1.34 6.54 -15.94
CA ARG A 120 -0.77 7.59 -16.80
C ARG A 120 0.61 8.07 -16.33
N ARG A 121 1.00 7.79 -15.09
CA ARG A 121 2.15 8.39 -14.41
C ARG A 121 3.28 7.41 -14.14
N LEU A 122 2.96 6.14 -13.85
CA LEU A 122 3.94 5.08 -13.74
C LEU A 122 4.57 4.82 -15.12
N ALA A 123 5.86 4.50 -15.12
CA ALA A 123 6.60 4.19 -16.34
C ALA A 123 6.14 2.84 -16.91
N ASP A 124 5.76 2.82 -18.20
CA ASP A 124 5.24 1.63 -18.89
C ASP A 124 4.23 0.84 -18.03
N ALA A 125 3.19 1.53 -17.58
CA ALA A 125 2.20 0.95 -16.69
C ALA A 125 1.41 -0.17 -17.39
N CYS A 126 1.13 -1.24 -16.66
CA CYS A 126 0.24 -2.32 -17.08
C CYS A 126 -0.75 -2.67 -15.97
N LEU A 127 -1.76 -3.48 -16.31
CA LEU A 127 -2.64 -4.10 -15.33
C LEU A 127 -2.20 -5.53 -15.09
N VAL A 128 -2.31 -5.97 -13.84
CA VAL A 128 -2.15 -7.36 -13.42
C VAL A 128 -3.41 -7.87 -12.74
N GLU A 129 -3.70 -9.17 -12.88
CA GLU A 129 -4.92 -9.79 -12.33
C GLU A 129 -4.96 -9.67 -10.80
N SER A 130 -3.87 -10.04 -10.14
CA SER A 130 -3.77 -10.10 -8.68
C SER A 130 -2.30 -10.02 -8.22
N VAL A 131 -2.09 -9.77 -6.93
CA VAL A 131 -0.76 -9.75 -6.31
C VAL A 131 -0.75 -10.43 -4.94
N GLN A 132 0.46 -10.72 -4.44
CA GLN A 132 0.70 -11.10 -3.05
C GLN A 132 1.72 -10.13 -2.43
N ALA A 133 1.22 -9.01 -1.91
CA ALA A 133 2.00 -7.90 -1.38
C ALA A 133 2.42 -8.09 0.08
N GLN A 134 3.49 -7.40 0.45
CA GLN A 134 4.05 -7.39 1.80
C GLN A 134 3.37 -6.34 2.68
N ALA A 135 2.86 -5.27 2.11
CA ALA A 135 2.09 -4.27 2.83
C ALA A 135 0.98 -3.68 1.96
N ALA A 136 0.00 -3.07 2.61
CA ALA A 136 -1.10 -2.42 1.93
C ALA A 136 -1.69 -1.28 2.76
N ILE A 137 -2.15 -0.24 2.07
CA ILE A 137 -2.86 0.93 2.62
C ILE A 137 -4.20 1.03 1.90
N ASP A 138 -5.28 1.11 2.66
CA ASP A 138 -6.64 1.33 2.18
C ASP A 138 -7.14 2.68 2.68
N ILE A 139 -7.46 3.56 1.74
CA ILE A 139 -7.96 4.91 1.96
C ILE A 139 -9.41 4.95 1.47
N GLY A 140 -10.35 4.88 2.41
CA GLY A 140 -11.79 4.88 2.10
C GLY A 140 -12.39 3.49 1.97
N GLU A 141 -11.86 2.52 2.73
CA GLU A 141 -12.48 1.21 2.98
C GLU A 141 -12.82 0.41 1.71
N THR A 142 -11.92 0.44 0.74
CA THR A 142 -12.06 -0.22 -0.56
C THR A 142 -11.81 -1.73 -0.51
N LEU A 143 -11.33 -2.27 0.61
CA LEU A 143 -10.94 -3.67 0.82
C LEU A 143 -9.71 -4.07 -0.01
N ILE A 144 -8.60 -4.34 0.68
CA ILE A 144 -7.28 -4.69 0.11
C ILE A 144 -6.75 -6.04 0.59
N GLY A 145 -7.49 -6.73 1.46
CA GLY A 145 -7.01 -7.94 2.14
C GLY A 145 -6.71 -9.11 1.19
N MET A 146 -7.37 -9.17 0.03
CA MET A 146 -7.13 -10.18 -1.00
C MET A 146 -5.73 -10.09 -1.61
N HIS A 147 -5.10 -8.91 -1.55
CA HIS A 147 -3.79 -8.64 -2.16
C HIS A 147 -2.62 -8.92 -1.22
N LEU A 148 -2.86 -9.20 0.07
CA LEU A 148 -1.80 -9.38 1.05
C LEU A 148 -1.34 -10.83 1.14
N LYS A 149 -0.02 -11.01 1.30
CA LYS A 149 0.54 -12.29 1.76
C LYS A 149 -0.06 -12.68 3.12
N ARG A 150 -0.17 -13.99 3.34
CA ARG A 150 -0.52 -14.53 4.66
C ARG A 150 0.73 -14.57 5.53
N VAL A 151 0.74 -14.05 6.76
CA VAL A 151 -0.40 -13.62 7.58
C VAL A 151 -0.49 -12.08 7.62
N ALA A 152 -1.63 -11.53 7.23
CA ALA A 152 -1.89 -10.09 7.33
C ALA A 152 -2.04 -9.67 8.81
N VAL A 153 -1.39 -8.56 9.18
CA VAL A 153 -1.40 -7.96 10.51
C VAL A 153 -1.75 -6.48 10.38
N PRO A 154 -2.85 -6.02 11.01
CA PRO A 154 -3.23 -4.62 10.94
C PRO A 154 -2.24 -3.71 11.67
N VAL A 155 -2.01 -2.54 11.13
CA VAL A 155 -1.20 -1.46 11.71
C VAL A 155 -2.12 -0.30 12.06
N ARG A 156 -1.96 0.26 13.26
CA ARG A 156 -2.69 1.47 13.66
C ARG A 156 -1.87 2.70 13.23
N PRO A 157 -2.30 3.46 12.21
CA PRO A 157 -1.58 4.67 11.81
C PRO A 157 -1.73 5.79 12.84
N SER A 158 -0.77 6.73 12.88
CA SER A 158 -0.99 8.00 13.58
C SER A 158 -2.02 8.87 12.85
N VAL A 159 -2.00 8.84 11.52
CA VAL A 159 -2.96 9.52 10.63
C VAL A 159 -4.14 8.60 10.34
N ARG A 160 -5.28 8.84 10.99
CA ARG A 160 -6.45 7.94 10.88
C ARG A 160 -7.35 8.21 9.66
N THR A 161 -7.19 9.37 9.03
CA THR A 161 -7.95 9.76 7.85
C THR A 161 -7.08 10.50 6.85
N ILE A 162 -7.42 10.39 5.57
CA ILE A 162 -6.90 11.25 4.49
C ILE A 162 -8.10 11.98 3.90
N GLY A 163 -8.15 13.31 4.10
CA GLY A 163 -9.41 14.03 3.95
C GLY A 163 -10.48 13.42 4.86
N GLU A 164 -11.63 13.08 4.30
CA GLU A 164 -12.71 12.41 5.02
C GLU A 164 -12.60 10.87 5.03
N ALA A 165 -11.72 10.30 4.20
CA ALA A 165 -11.58 8.85 4.07
C ALA A 165 -10.84 8.24 5.25
N ARG A 166 -11.42 7.19 5.84
CA ARG A 166 -10.77 6.37 6.87
C ARG A 166 -9.60 5.59 6.28
N VAL A 167 -8.53 5.50 7.05
CA VAL A 167 -7.32 4.76 6.68
C VAL A 167 -7.24 3.44 7.43
N THR A 168 -7.00 2.36 6.69
CA THR A 168 -6.56 1.07 7.24
C THR A 168 -5.23 0.69 6.63
N MET A 169 -4.29 0.19 7.44
CA MET A 169 -3.01 -0.31 6.95
C MET A 169 -2.76 -1.70 7.50
N ALA A 170 -2.04 -2.51 6.74
CA ALA A 170 -1.59 -3.82 7.17
C ALA A 170 -0.27 -4.19 6.52
N TYR A 171 0.46 -5.09 7.17
CA TYR A 171 1.63 -5.76 6.60
C TYR A 171 1.47 -7.28 6.74
N ALA A 172 2.21 -8.03 5.93
CA ALA A 172 2.27 -9.47 6.01
C ALA A 172 3.51 -9.92 6.78
N ARG A 173 3.33 -10.85 7.70
CA ARG A 173 4.43 -11.52 8.41
C ARG A 173 4.51 -13.01 8.06
N PRO A 174 5.66 -13.66 8.25
CA PRO A 174 5.76 -15.11 8.17
C PRO A 174 4.78 -15.81 9.12
N LYS A 175 4.30 -16.98 8.69
CA LYS A 175 3.50 -17.86 9.54
C LYS A 175 4.38 -18.35 10.70
N LEU A 176 3.87 -18.28 11.92
CA LEU A 176 4.45 -19.02 13.03
C LEU A 176 4.03 -20.48 12.87
N ILE A 177 5.01 -21.37 12.78
CA ILE A 177 4.81 -22.81 12.60
C ILE A 177 5.55 -23.57 13.70
N GLY A 178 5.12 -24.81 13.96
CA GLY A 178 5.77 -25.71 14.90
C GLY A 178 4.82 -26.22 15.98
N GLY A 179 5.21 -27.33 16.61
CA GLY A 179 4.47 -27.94 17.72
C GLY A 179 4.80 -27.31 19.08
N PRO A 180 4.41 -27.95 20.20
CA PRO A 180 4.51 -27.37 21.56
C PRO A 180 5.92 -26.97 22.04
N ARG A 181 6.98 -27.39 21.32
CA ARG A 181 8.39 -27.11 21.67
C ARG A 181 9.02 -26.02 20.80
N ALA A 182 8.28 -25.44 19.85
CA ALA A 182 8.81 -24.40 18.99
C ALA A 182 9.11 -23.12 19.79
N VAL A 183 10.25 -22.50 19.48
CA VAL A 183 10.66 -21.20 19.99
C VAL A 183 10.76 -20.23 18.82
N TYR A 184 10.44 -18.96 19.04
CA TYR A 184 10.35 -17.94 17.98
C TYR A 184 11.35 -16.79 18.16
N GLU A 185 12.15 -16.88 19.22
CA GLU A 185 13.30 -16.04 19.49
C GLU A 185 14.45 -16.97 19.86
N LEU A 186 15.65 -16.67 19.39
CA LEU A 186 16.83 -17.47 19.71
C LEU A 186 17.09 -17.36 21.23
N PRO A 187 17.10 -18.48 21.98
CA PRO A 187 17.41 -18.43 23.40
C PRO A 187 18.81 -17.84 23.61
N ALA A 188 18.95 -17.00 24.64
CA ALA A 188 20.27 -16.50 25.02
C ALA A 188 21.19 -17.68 25.37
N LEU A 189 22.43 -17.65 24.89
CA LEU A 189 23.44 -18.62 25.31
C LEU A 189 23.74 -18.41 26.80
N THR A 190 23.43 -19.39 27.64
CA THR A 190 23.80 -19.40 29.06
C THR A 190 24.93 -20.39 29.30
N GLY A 191 26.16 -19.91 29.49
CA GLY A 191 27.29 -20.70 30.02
C GLY A 191 28.68 -20.13 29.68
N PRO A 192 29.67 -20.22 30.59
CA PRO A 192 31.03 -19.72 30.37
C PRO A 192 31.81 -20.67 29.46
N GLU A 193 32.62 -20.11 28.55
CA GLU A 193 33.67 -20.87 27.85
C GLU A 193 34.75 -21.26 28.86
N THR A 194 34.56 -22.36 29.61
CA THR A 194 35.66 -23.00 30.34
C THR A 194 36.44 -23.87 29.36
N GLY A 195 37.31 -23.22 28.58
CA GLY A 195 38.41 -23.87 27.87
C GLY A 195 39.72 -23.48 28.54
N SER A 196 40.07 -24.12 29.66
CA SER A 196 41.48 -24.20 30.06
C SER A 196 42.17 -25.07 29.03
N CYS A 197 43.02 -24.47 28.20
CA CYS A 197 44.00 -25.21 27.42
C CYS A 197 45.23 -25.36 28.32
N ASP A 198 45.33 -26.49 28.99
CA ASP A 198 46.60 -26.98 29.56
C ASP A 198 47.46 -27.59 28.45
#